data_AF-A0A925ZNN2-F1
#
_entry.id   AF-A0A925ZNN2-F1
#
_cell.length_a   1.000
_cell.length_b   1.000
_cell.length_c   1.000
_cell.angle_alpha   90.00
_cell.angle_beta   90.00
_cell.angle_gamma   90.00
#
_symmetry.space_group_name_H-M   'P 1'
#
loop_
_entity.id
_entity.type
_entity.pdbx_description
1 polymer ?
#
loop_
_entity_poly.entity_id
_entity_poly.type
_entity_poly.pdbx_seq_one_letter_code
_entity_poly.pdbx_strand_id
1 'polypeptide(L)'
;STRSRLLATTLVAACTGEPAPAASTDAQPGAIEDPRDQYALLHDIEAALGDGLGRDAGAMTSVQQAWQGRRYRWELAMVPMFCTAPERCFLAPFDHARSAGGRIRQGWMPRLELDATGFAALQQACAGKAACVVRIAGTLQRFVFEVEQPTALELGEIEIVGAREADATESWLASKARS
;
A
#
# COMPACT_ATOMS: atom_id res chain seq x y z
N SER A 1 -2.53 70.60 -39.15
CA SER A 1 -2.56 71.66 -38.13
C SER A 1 -2.46 71.00 -36.75
N THR A 2 -1.26 70.95 -36.16
CA THR A 2 -0.78 71.85 -35.08
C THR A 2 -1.11 71.25 -33.69
N ARG A 3 -0.14 70.54 -33.06
CA ARG A 3 0.59 70.87 -31.79
C ARG A 3 -0.33 70.91 -30.55
N SER A 4 -0.06 70.38 -29.35
CA SER A 4 1.15 70.24 -28.51
C SER A 4 0.79 69.26 -27.36
N ARG A 5 1.60 68.25 -27.03
CA ARG A 5 2.55 68.16 -25.88
C ARG A 5 2.09 68.73 -24.52
N LEU A 6 2.04 67.87 -23.50
CA LEU A 6 2.69 67.96 -22.16
C LEU A 6 2.15 66.78 -21.32
N LEU A 7 2.94 65.74 -20.98
CA LEU A 7 3.95 65.62 -19.90
C LEU A 7 3.36 65.15 -18.56
N ALA A 8 4.02 64.11 -18.02
CA ALA A 8 4.05 63.66 -16.62
C ALA A 8 2.79 62.93 -16.12
N THR A 9 2.84 61.89 -15.28
CA THR A 9 3.89 61.47 -14.35
C THR A 9 3.79 59.96 -14.11
N THR A 10 4.95 59.35 -13.98
CA THR A 10 5.23 57.98 -13.53
C THR A 10 4.62 57.71 -12.15
N LEU A 11 3.95 56.56 -12.00
CA LEU A 11 3.82 55.86 -10.71
C LEU A 11 4.18 54.39 -10.97
N VAL A 12 5.45 54.08 -10.73
CA VAL A 12 5.95 52.72 -10.65
C VAL A 12 5.44 52.16 -9.33
N ALA A 13 4.30 51.46 -9.37
CA ALA A 13 3.91 50.58 -8.28
C ALA A 13 4.78 49.32 -8.38
N ALA A 14 5.94 49.35 -7.73
CA ALA A 14 6.74 48.17 -7.47
C ALA A 14 5.94 47.30 -6.48
N CYS A 15 5.15 46.36 -7.01
CA CYS A 15 4.68 45.22 -6.23
C CYS A 15 5.90 44.33 -5.98
N THR A 16 6.62 44.60 -4.89
CA THR A 16 7.50 43.64 -4.23
C THR A 16 6.65 42.44 -3.83
N GLY A 17 6.54 41.47 -4.73
CA GLY A 17 6.09 40.13 -4.40
C GLY A 17 7.14 39.52 -3.49
N GLU A 18 6.84 39.51 -2.19
CA GLU A 18 7.57 38.72 -1.21
C GLU A 18 7.45 37.25 -1.63
N PRO A 19 8.55 36.55 -1.96
CA PRO A 19 8.47 35.13 -2.27
C PRO A 19 8.01 34.42 -1.00
N ALA A 20 6.78 33.90 -1.04
CA ALA A 20 6.27 33.02 -0.01
C ALA A 20 7.34 31.94 0.26
N PRO A 21 7.76 31.73 1.52
CA PRO A 21 8.72 30.69 1.82
C PRO A 21 8.14 29.38 1.30
N ALA A 22 8.91 28.71 0.44
CA ALA A 22 8.59 27.36 0.01
C ALA A 22 8.31 26.56 1.28
N ALA A 23 7.08 26.07 1.42
CA ALA A 23 6.74 25.11 2.45
C ALA A 23 7.68 23.93 2.26
N SER A 24 8.74 23.89 3.05
CA SER A 24 9.54 22.69 3.20
C SER A 24 8.58 21.66 3.75
N THR A 25 8.20 20.71 2.90
CA THR A 25 7.59 19.46 3.33
C THR A 25 8.58 18.85 4.29
N ASP A 26 8.40 19.09 5.59
CA ASP A 26 9.09 18.37 6.63
C ASP A 26 8.73 16.90 6.39
N ALA A 27 9.68 16.16 5.83
CA ALA A 27 9.63 14.72 5.76
C ALA A 27 9.55 14.24 7.21
N GLN A 28 8.33 13.93 7.63
CA GLN A 28 8.01 13.34 8.92
C GLN A 28 9.03 12.21 9.16
N PRO A 29 9.72 12.17 10.32
CA PRO A 29 10.73 11.15 10.61
C PRO A 29 10.13 9.79 10.27
N GLY A 30 10.68 9.14 9.24
CA GLY A 30 10.09 7.95 8.65
C GLY A 30 9.79 6.95 9.77
N ALA A 31 8.52 6.59 9.94
CA ALA A 31 8.13 5.57 10.89
C ALA A 31 9.08 4.37 10.68
N ILE A 32 9.77 3.96 11.75
CA ILE A 32 10.78 2.91 11.67
C ILE A 32 10.14 1.68 11.02
N GLU A 33 10.61 1.31 9.83
CA GLU A 33 10.09 0.16 9.10
C GLU A 33 10.46 -1.13 9.84
N ASP A 34 9.47 -1.96 10.11
CA ASP A 34 9.66 -3.29 10.65
C ASP A 34 10.19 -4.21 9.53
N PRO A 35 11.30 -4.94 9.75
CA PRO A 35 11.95 -5.69 8.69
C PRO A 35 11.21 -6.98 8.29
N ARG A 36 10.16 -7.37 9.03
CA ARG A 36 9.39 -8.58 8.75
C ARG A 36 8.52 -8.40 7.50
N ASP A 37 8.52 -9.39 6.63
CA ASP A 37 7.70 -9.41 5.43
C ASP A 37 6.33 -10.08 5.68
N GLN A 38 5.50 -10.15 4.64
CA GLN A 38 4.17 -10.74 4.75
C GLN A 38 4.20 -12.26 5.00
N TYR A 39 5.28 -12.96 4.65
CA TYR A 39 5.42 -14.39 4.93
C TYR A 39 5.75 -14.66 6.39
N ALA A 40 6.48 -13.76 7.05
CA ALA A 40 6.66 -13.81 8.49
C ALA A 40 5.32 -13.65 9.24
N LEU A 41 4.41 -12.82 8.73
CA LEU A 41 3.05 -12.71 9.29
C LEU A 41 2.33 -14.05 9.15
N LEU A 42 2.32 -14.62 7.94
CA LEU A 42 1.72 -15.94 7.70
C LEU A 42 2.25 -17.01 8.66
N HIS A 43 3.57 -17.04 8.89
CA HIS A 43 4.20 -17.97 9.81
C HIS A 43 3.71 -17.80 11.26
N ASP A 44 3.68 -16.56 11.77
CA ASP A 44 3.22 -16.25 13.12
C ASP A 44 1.75 -16.68 13.34
N ILE A 45 0.91 -16.49 12.32
CA ILE A 45 -0.49 -16.93 12.34
C ILE A 45 -0.58 -18.45 12.33
N GLU A 46 0.15 -19.13 11.44
CA GLU A 46 0.16 -20.59 11.38
C GLU A 46 0.62 -21.21 12.70
N ALA A 47 1.63 -20.61 13.35
CA ALA A 47 2.07 -21.00 14.68
C ALA A 47 0.97 -20.79 15.73
N ALA A 48 0.32 -19.62 15.75
CA ALA A 48 -0.76 -19.33 16.69
C ALA A 48 -1.98 -20.26 16.53
N LEU A 49 -2.24 -20.76 15.33
CA LEU A 49 -3.32 -21.72 15.04
C LEU A 49 -2.92 -23.19 15.27
N GLY A 50 -1.62 -23.50 15.28
CA GLY A 50 -1.10 -24.85 15.51
C GLY A 50 -1.31 -25.35 16.94
N ASP A 51 -1.51 -24.44 17.89
CA ASP A 51 -1.60 -24.72 19.33
C ASP A 51 -3.00 -25.17 19.82
N GLY A 52 -4.00 -25.16 18.93
CA GLY A 52 -5.32 -25.79 19.10
C GLY A 52 -6.45 -24.84 19.54
N LEU A 53 -7.61 -24.95 18.85
CA LEU A 53 -8.83 -24.11 18.86
C LEU A 53 -9.27 -23.42 20.17
N GLY A 54 -8.93 -23.97 21.35
CA GLY A 54 -9.27 -23.39 22.66
C GLY A 54 -8.22 -22.41 23.24
N ARG A 55 -6.97 -22.44 22.77
CA ARG A 55 -5.89 -21.50 23.16
C ARG A 55 -5.64 -20.39 22.14
N ASP A 56 -6.24 -20.54 20.96
CA ASP A 56 -6.02 -19.71 19.77
C ASP A 56 -6.33 -18.22 20.00
N ALA A 57 -7.30 -17.88 20.87
CA ALA A 57 -7.65 -16.48 21.09
C ALA A 57 -6.50 -15.65 21.70
N GLY A 58 -5.76 -16.21 22.65
CA GLY A 58 -4.62 -15.51 23.29
C GLY A 58 -3.41 -15.40 22.37
N ALA A 59 -3.10 -16.49 21.64
CA ALA A 59 -2.03 -16.51 20.67
C ALA A 59 -2.30 -15.53 19.52
N MET A 60 -3.51 -15.54 18.95
CA MET A 60 -3.90 -14.60 17.89
C MET A 60 -3.90 -13.15 18.36
N THR A 61 -4.32 -12.87 19.59
CA THR A 61 -4.22 -11.51 20.17
C THR A 61 -2.76 -11.05 20.22
N SER A 62 -1.84 -11.95 20.58
CA SER A 62 -0.41 -11.65 20.63
C SER A 62 0.15 -11.35 19.24
N VAL A 63 -0.28 -12.11 18.22
CA VAL A 63 0.05 -11.83 16.82
C VAL A 63 -0.51 -10.46 16.40
N GLN A 64 -1.78 -10.15 16.66
CA GLN A 64 -2.36 -8.84 16.33
C GLN A 64 -1.56 -7.69 16.96
N GLN A 65 -1.23 -7.77 18.25
CA GLN A 65 -0.44 -6.75 18.96
C GLN A 65 1.00 -6.63 18.42
N ALA A 66 1.60 -7.74 17.99
CA ALA A 66 2.94 -7.73 17.44
C ALA A 66 3.02 -7.10 16.04
N TRP A 67 1.90 -7.02 15.32
CA TRP A 67 1.86 -6.58 13.93
C TRP A 67 1.14 -5.24 13.70
N GLN A 68 0.05 -4.98 14.41
CA GLN A 68 -0.76 -3.77 14.19
C GLN A 68 -0.03 -2.49 14.60
N GLY A 69 -0.28 -1.41 13.86
CA GLY A 69 0.31 -0.08 14.09
C GLY A 69 1.75 0.08 13.62
N ARG A 70 2.32 -0.93 12.95
CA ARG A 70 3.69 -0.91 12.43
C ARG A 70 3.71 -0.68 10.92
N ARG A 71 4.78 -0.04 10.45
CA ARG A 71 5.04 0.19 9.02
C ARG A 71 5.87 -0.96 8.46
N TYR A 72 5.44 -1.50 7.32
CA TYR A 72 6.04 -2.64 6.65
C TYR A 72 6.32 -2.35 5.19
N ARG A 73 7.33 -3.04 4.64
CA ARG A 73 7.56 -3.10 3.21
C ARG A 73 7.22 -4.49 2.67
N TRP A 74 6.09 -4.61 1.97
CA TRP A 74 5.57 -5.88 1.47
C TRP A 74 5.51 -5.93 -0.05
N GLU A 75 5.63 -7.14 -0.61
CA GLU A 75 5.31 -7.42 -2.01
C GLU A 75 3.92 -8.07 -2.10
N LEU A 76 3.02 -7.46 -2.86
CA LEU A 76 1.64 -7.91 -2.99
C LEU A 76 1.28 -7.97 -4.48
N ALA A 77 0.46 -8.93 -4.90
CA ALA A 77 0.00 -9.00 -6.27
C ALA A 77 -1.33 -8.24 -6.46
N MET A 78 -1.35 -7.35 -7.44
CA MET A 78 -2.56 -6.63 -7.83
C MET A 78 -3.44 -7.54 -8.68
N VAL A 79 -4.71 -7.67 -8.29
CA VAL A 79 -5.74 -8.33 -9.11
C VAL A 79 -6.70 -7.27 -9.60
N PRO A 80 -6.75 -6.96 -10.91
CA PRO A 80 -7.55 -5.84 -11.42
C PRO A 80 -9.03 -5.88 -11.00
N MET A 81 -9.65 -7.07 -10.98
CA MET A 81 -11.05 -7.23 -10.58
C MET A 81 -11.31 -6.88 -9.10
N PHE A 82 -10.28 -6.95 -8.25
CA PHE A 82 -10.38 -6.64 -6.82
C PHE A 82 -9.79 -5.26 -6.48
N CYS A 83 -9.32 -4.52 -7.48
CA CYS A 83 -8.77 -3.18 -7.33
C CYS A 83 -9.34 -2.23 -8.39
N THR A 84 -10.63 -1.90 -8.22
CA THR A 84 -11.42 -1.12 -9.19
C THR A 84 -11.63 0.33 -8.76
N ALA A 85 -11.47 0.64 -7.48
CA ALA A 85 -11.60 1.98 -6.91
C ALA A 85 -10.68 2.14 -5.68
N PRO A 86 -10.34 3.36 -5.24
CA PRO A 86 -9.47 3.60 -4.10
C PRO A 86 -9.92 2.88 -2.82
N GLU A 87 -11.23 2.88 -2.54
CA GLU A 87 -11.82 2.24 -1.37
C GLU A 87 -12.04 0.73 -1.53
N ARG A 88 -11.87 0.21 -2.76
CA ARG A 88 -12.06 -1.20 -3.15
C ARG A 88 -10.82 -1.71 -3.88
N CYS A 89 -9.69 -1.67 -3.18
CA CYS A 89 -8.42 -2.24 -3.63
C CYS A 89 -7.90 -3.30 -2.67
N PHE A 90 -8.13 -4.55 -3.04
CA PHE A 90 -7.65 -5.74 -2.34
C PHE A 90 -6.56 -6.42 -3.17
N LEU A 91 -5.47 -6.82 -2.52
CA LEU A 91 -4.34 -7.47 -3.17
C LEU A 91 -4.16 -8.89 -2.66
N ALA A 92 -3.51 -9.73 -3.46
CA ALA A 92 -3.08 -11.05 -3.04
C ALA A 92 -1.75 -10.94 -2.29
N PRO A 93 -1.68 -11.32 -1.01
CA PRO A 93 -0.49 -11.08 -0.20
C PRO A 93 0.61 -12.12 -0.40
N PHE A 94 0.29 -13.30 -0.91
CA PHE A 94 1.23 -14.41 -0.92
C PHE A 94 1.41 -15.00 -2.31
N ASP A 95 2.67 -15.22 -2.68
CA ASP A 95 3.02 -16.18 -3.71
C ASP A 95 2.78 -17.61 -3.21
N HIS A 96 1.86 -18.33 -3.84
CA HIS A 96 1.56 -19.73 -3.51
C HIS A 96 2.75 -20.67 -3.70
N ALA A 97 3.73 -20.33 -4.55
CA ALA A 97 4.95 -21.14 -4.73
C ALA A 97 5.89 -21.05 -3.53
N ARG A 98 5.82 -19.96 -2.76
CA ARG A 98 6.68 -19.69 -1.58
C ARG A 98 6.05 -20.10 -0.25
N SER A 99 4.72 -20.26 -0.20
CA SER A 99 4.06 -20.72 1.03
C SER A 99 4.31 -22.20 1.27
N ALA A 100 5.30 -22.53 2.11
CA ALA A 100 5.75 -23.89 2.41
C ALA A 100 4.64 -24.84 2.94
N GLY A 101 3.53 -24.29 3.46
CA GLY A 101 2.41 -25.06 4.02
C GLY A 101 1.25 -25.37 3.06
N GLY A 102 1.24 -24.81 1.84
CA GLY A 102 0.16 -25.03 0.84
C GLY A 102 -1.26 -24.63 1.28
N ARG A 103 -1.44 -24.12 2.50
CA ARG A 103 -2.71 -23.75 3.12
C ARG A 103 -2.74 -22.25 3.36
N ILE A 104 -2.52 -21.45 2.31
CA ILE A 104 -3.02 -20.07 2.34
C ILE A 104 -4.53 -20.20 2.45
N ARG A 105 -5.07 -19.91 3.64
CA ARG A 105 -6.51 -19.99 3.86
C ARG A 105 -7.18 -18.99 2.93
N GLN A 106 -8.25 -19.40 2.27
CA GLN A 106 -9.06 -18.50 1.47
C GLN A 106 -9.51 -17.31 2.34
N GLY A 107 -9.49 -16.10 1.79
CA GLY A 107 -9.97 -14.89 2.49
C GLY A 107 -8.89 -13.91 2.94
N TRP A 108 -7.60 -14.20 2.71
CA TRP A 108 -6.50 -13.30 3.08
C TRP A 108 -6.18 -12.36 1.93
N MET A 109 -6.87 -11.22 1.89
CA MET A 109 -6.61 -10.18 0.91
C MET A 109 -6.51 -8.83 1.62
N PRO A 110 -5.29 -8.31 1.88
CA PRO A 110 -5.15 -6.99 2.45
C PRO A 110 -5.83 -5.96 1.57
N ARG A 111 -6.61 -5.10 2.22
CA ARG A 111 -7.14 -3.88 1.63
C ARG A 111 -6.11 -2.78 1.79
N LEU A 112 -5.88 -2.01 0.73
CA LEU A 112 -5.12 -0.77 0.82
C LEU A 112 -6.08 0.40 0.98
N GLU A 113 -5.85 1.20 2.01
CA GLU A 113 -6.48 2.51 2.13
C GLU A 113 -5.67 3.51 1.28
N LEU A 114 -6.16 3.72 0.06
CA LEU A 114 -5.56 4.63 -0.91
C LEU A 114 -6.45 5.87 -1.03
N ASP A 115 -5.83 7.04 -1.12
CA ASP A 115 -6.50 8.21 -1.70
C ASP A 115 -6.49 8.12 -3.24
N ALA A 116 -7.09 9.12 -3.90
CA ALA A 116 -7.16 9.15 -5.37
C ALA A 116 -5.76 9.18 -6.02
N THR A 117 -4.79 9.85 -5.39
CA THR A 117 -3.42 9.97 -5.89
C THR A 117 -2.68 8.64 -5.77
N GLY A 118 -2.76 7.98 -4.61
CA GLY A 118 -2.16 6.66 -4.36
C GLY A 118 -2.76 5.58 -5.24
N PHE A 119 -4.08 5.62 -5.47
CA PHE A 119 -4.75 4.70 -6.40
C PHE A 119 -4.27 4.91 -7.85
N ALA A 120 -4.17 6.16 -8.31
CA ALA A 120 -3.63 6.47 -9.63
C ALA A 120 -2.16 6.01 -9.77
N ALA A 121 -1.33 6.23 -8.74
CA ALA A 121 0.05 5.78 -8.71
C ALA A 121 0.16 4.25 -8.81
N LEU A 122 -0.69 3.51 -8.08
CA LEU A 122 -0.77 2.05 -8.17
C LEU A 122 -1.16 1.59 -9.59
N GLN A 123 -2.21 2.18 -10.17
CA GLN A 123 -2.65 1.85 -11.53
C GLN A 123 -1.55 2.11 -12.55
N GLN A 124 -0.86 3.24 -12.45
CA GLN A 124 0.25 3.59 -13.32
C GLN A 124 1.43 2.61 -13.15
N ALA A 125 1.78 2.26 -11.91
CA ALA A 125 2.86 1.32 -11.63
C ALA A 125 2.59 -0.08 -12.22
N CYS A 126 1.32 -0.50 -12.27
CA CYS A 126 0.91 -1.79 -12.80
C CYS A 126 0.53 -1.80 -14.29
N ALA A 127 0.46 -0.64 -14.95
CA ALA A 127 0.09 -0.55 -16.36
C ALA A 127 1.01 -1.42 -17.26
N GLY A 128 0.39 -2.18 -18.16
CA GLY A 128 1.09 -3.00 -19.16
C GLY A 128 1.69 -4.32 -18.67
N LYS A 129 1.51 -4.70 -17.40
CA LYS A 129 1.99 -5.98 -16.85
C LYS A 129 0.90 -7.05 -16.92
N ALA A 130 1.23 -8.27 -17.33
CA ALA A 130 0.24 -9.35 -17.38
C ALA A 130 -0.18 -9.82 -15.97
N ALA A 131 0.79 -9.86 -15.05
CA ALA A 131 0.58 -10.08 -13.63
C ALA A 131 1.47 -9.10 -12.84
N CYS A 132 0.86 -8.11 -12.17
CA CYS A 132 1.59 -7.07 -11.45
C CYS A 132 1.84 -7.46 -9.99
N VAL A 133 3.10 -7.46 -9.56
CA VAL A 133 3.51 -7.50 -8.16
C VAL A 133 3.99 -6.11 -7.77
N VAL A 134 3.30 -5.49 -6.81
CA VAL A 134 3.63 -4.17 -6.28
C VAL A 134 4.37 -4.32 -4.96
N ARG A 135 5.44 -3.54 -4.80
CA ARG A 135 6.10 -3.32 -3.52
C ARG A 135 5.55 -2.06 -2.90
N ILE A 136 5.01 -2.17 -1.71
CA ILE A 136 4.45 -1.06 -0.95
C ILE A 136 5.23 -0.85 0.34
N ALA A 137 5.21 0.36 0.86
CA ALA A 137 5.48 0.66 2.26
C ALA A 137 4.20 1.21 2.90
N GLY A 138 3.74 0.63 3.99
CA GLY A 138 2.44 0.98 4.57
C GLY A 138 2.31 0.55 6.02
N THR A 139 1.41 1.19 6.76
CA THR A 139 1.15 0.91 8.17
C THR A 139 -0.02 -0.07 8.29
N LEU A 140 0.14 -1.19 8.99
CA LEU A 140 -0.96 -2.13 9.25
C LEU A 140 -1.92 -1.52 10.28
N GLN A 141 -2.96 -0.85 9.80
CA GLN A 141 -3.90 -0.10 10.64
C GLN A 141 -4.94 -1.00 11.29
N ARG A 142 -5.41 -2.02 10.57
CA ARG A 142 -6.39 -2.98 11.08
C ARG A 142 -5.94 -4.40 10.82
N PHE A 143 -6.03 -5.21 11.85
CA PHE A 143 -5.87 -6.65 11.78
C PHE A 143 -6.98 -7.32 12.58
N VAL A 144 -8.00 -7.82 11.87
CA VAL A 144 -9.07 -8.62 12.46
C VAL A 144 -8.87 -10.07 12.08
N PHE A 145 -8.79 -10.91 13.11
CA PHE A 145 -8.82 -12.36 12.96
C PHE A 145 -9.89 -12.91 13.89
N GLU A 146 -10.98 -13.38 13.32
CA GLU A 146 -12.04 -14.08 14.05
C GLU A 146 -12.21 -15.45 13.42
N VAL A 147 -12.48 -16.48 14.23
CA VAL A 147 -12.66 -17.85 13.74
C VAL A 147 -13.87 -17.95 12.81
N GLU A 148 -14.88 -17.10 13.03
CA GLU A 148 -16.15 -17.11 12.29
C GLU A 148 -16.24 -16.05 11.19
N GLN A 149 -15.31 -15.08 11.13
CA GLN A 149 -15.30 -14.05 10.09
C GLN A 149 -14.06 -14.15 9.18
N PRO A 150 -14.14 -13.67 7.93
CA PRO A 150 -12.96 -13.54 7.08
C PRO A 150 -11.91 -12.68 7.78
N THR A 151 -10.66 -13.15 7.79
CA THR A 151 -9.55 -12.33 8.27
C THR A 151 -9.46 -11.06 7.43
N ALA A 152 -9.39 -9.90 8.09
CA ALA A 152 -9.26 -8.61 7.44
C ALA A 152 -7.95 -7.94 7.84
N LEU A 153 -7.14 -7.60 6.83
CA LEU A 153 -5.95 -6.78 6.96
C LEU A 153 -6.21 -5.47 6.21
N GLU A 154 -6.05 -4.32 6.87
CA GLU A 154 -6.11 -3.01 6.23
C GLU A 154 -4.79 -2.27 6.45
N LEU A 155 -4.13 -1.91 5.34
CA LEU A 155 -2.91 -1.12 5.35
C LEU A 155 -3.27 0.31 4.93
N GLY A 156 -2.84 1.29 5.71
CA GLY A 156 -2.94 2.71 5.38
C GLY A 156 -1.57 3.37 5.29
N GLU A 157 -1.55 4.69 5.08
CA GLU A 157 -0.31 5.46 4.89
C GLU A 157 0.57 4.86 3.77
N ILE A 158 -0.09 4.47 2.68
CA ILE A 158 0.52 3.67 1.62
C ILE A 158 1.45 4.53 0.75
N GLU A 159 2.64 4.01 0.54
CA GLU A 159 3.61 4.46 -0.44
C GLU A 159 3.86 3.32 -1.44
N ILE A 160 3.77 3.63 -2.74
CA ILE A 160 4.14 2.69 -3.80
C ILE A 160 5.64 2.80 -4.04
N VAL A 161 6.40 1.81 -3.56
CA VAL A 161 7.87 1.78 -3.65
C VAL A 161 8.33 1.30 -5.04
N GLY A 162 7.54 0.44 -5.68
CA GLY A 162 7.82 -0.03 -7.04
C GLY A 162 6.84 -1.10 -7.49
N ALA A 163 6.92 -1.50 -8.75
CA ALA A 163 6.14 -2.61 -9.28
C ALA A 163 6.94 -3.38 -10.33
N ARG A 164 6.71 -4.69 -10.39
CA ARG A 164 7.33 -5.60 -11.35
C ARG A 164 6.29 -6.56 -11.91
N GLU A 165 6.62 -7.16 -13.03
CA GLU A 165 5.86 -8.32 -13.51
C GLU A 165 6.20 -9.54 -12.63
N ALA A 166 5.22 -10.41 -12.41
CA ALA A 166 5.45 -11.68 -11.73
C ALA A 166 6.37 -12.57 -12.58
N ASP A 167 7.34 -13.20 -11.93
CA ASP A 167 8.27 -14.10 -12.59
C ASP A 167 7.58 -15.42 -12.95
N ALA A 168 8.11 -16.12 -13.97
CA ALA A 168 7.54 -17.38 -14.43
C ALA A 168 7.56 -18.52 -13.39
N THR A 169 8.33 -18.38 -12.30
CA THR A 169 8.40 -19.37 -11.21
C THR A 169 7.44 -19.05 -10.07
N GLU A 170 6.89 -17.84 -10.05
CA GLU A 170 5.95 -17.40 -9.03
C GLU A 170 4.52 -17.80 -9.41
N SER A 171 3.70 -17.98 -8.38
CA SER A 171 2.30 -18.39 -8.45
C SER A 171 1.42 -17.44 -7.63
N TRP A 172 1.62 -16.13 -7.81
CA TRP A 172 0.82 -15.08 -7.18
C TRP A 172 -0.66 -15.15 -7.58
N LEU A 173 -0.92 -15.35 -8.87
CA LEU A 173 -2.23 -15.42 -9.48
C LEU A 173 -2.31 -16.75 -10.21
N ALA A 174 -3.22 -17.64 -9.83
CA ALA A 174 -3.28 -19.02 -10.30
C ALA A 174 -3.48 -19.22 -11.83
N SER A 175 -3.46 -18.15 -12.63
CA SER A 175 -3.58 -18.20 -14.07
C SER A 175 -2.27 -17.79 -14.74
N LYS A 176 -1.37 -18.76 -14.98
CA LYS A 176 -0.72 -18.75 -16.29
C LYS A 176 -1.82 -19.03 -17.31
N ALA A 177 -2.41 -17.97 -17.85
CA ALA A 177 -3.09 -18.09 -19.13
C ALA A 177 -2.02 -18.61 -20.11
N ARG A 178 -2.10 -19.90 -20.43
CA ARG A 178 -1.36 -20.47 -21.56
C ARG A 178 -1.95 -19.79 -22.79
N SER A 179 -1.35 -18.70 -23.23
CA SER A 179 -1.47 -18.19 -24.59
C SER A 179 -0.64 -19.06 -25.52
#